data_AF-A0A7W1J3I8-F1
#
_entry.id   AF-A0A7W1J3I8-F1
#
_cell.length_a   1.000
_cell.length_b   1.000
_cell.length_c   1.000
_cell.angle_alpha   90.00
_cell.angle_beta   90.00
_cell.angle_gamma   90.00
#
_symmetry.space_group_name_H-M   'P 1'
#
loop_
_entity.id
_entity.type
_entity.pdbx_description
1 polymer ?
#
loop_
_entity_poly.entity_id
_entity_poly.type
_entity_poly.pdbx_seq_one_letter_code
_entity_poly.pdbx_strand_id
1 'polypeptide(L)'
;GAAFALGEAALGTFLILGFTLHNITEGVGIAAPVLKEKRPHFAHFAALALLGGGPAILGTWVGGFAYSNLLSAVFLAVGVGAILQVVYEVGRLLLRDSARSKTPALSGTNLGGLTAGIAIMYVTALLVSV
;
A
#
# COMPACT_ATOMS: atom_id res chain seq x y z
N GLY A 1 -0.55 5.89 -13.02
CA GLY A 1 -0.43 7.09 -13.87
C GLY A 1 0.84 7.06 -14.69
N ALA A 2 1.98 7.42 -14.09
CA ALA A 2 3.26 7.60 -14.79
C ALA A 2 3.72 6.38 -15.63
N ALA A 3 3.54 5.15 -15.13
CA ALA A 3 3.86 3.94 -15.89
C ALA A 3 3.07 3.83 -17.21
N PHE A 4 1.77 4.18 -17.20
CA PHE A 4 0.96 4.22 -18.43
C PHE A 4 1.37 5.35 -19.36
N ALA A 5 1.77 6.51 -18.81
CA ALA A 5 2.28 7.63 -19.62
C ALA A 5 3.58 7.28 -20.37
N LEU A 6 4.36 6.32 -19.85
CA LEU A 6 5.54 5.76 -20.51
C LEU A 6 5.22 4.64 -21.52
N GLY A 7 3.94 4.24 -21.67
CA GLY A 7 3.54 3.10 -22.50
C GLY A 7 3.75 1.72 -21.83
N GLU A 8 4.19 1.70 -20.57
CA GLU A 8 4.47 0.47 -19.82
C GLU A 8 3.18 -0.09 -19.19
N ALA A 9 2.30 -0.65 -20.03
CA ALA A 9 1.00 -1.17 -19.62
C ALA A 9 1.11 -2.33 -18.61
N ALA A 10 2.08 -3.22 -18.77
CA ALA A 10 2.31 -4.33 -17.84
C ALA A 10 2.72 -3.82 -16.45
N LEU A 11 3.70 -2.90 -16.38
CA LEU A 11 4.12 -2.25 -15.14
C LEU A 11 2.95 -1.47 -14.51
N GLY A 12 2.21 -0.70 -15.31
CA GLY A 12 1.06 0.07 -14.85
C GLY A 12 -0.03 -0.82 -14.24
N THR A 13 -0.35 -1.93 -14.90
CA THR A 13 -1.36 -2.89 -14.44
C THR A 13 -0.90 -3.61 -13.18
N PHE A 14 0.36 -4.06 -13.14
CA PHE A 14 0.98 -4.66 -11.96
C PHE A 14 0.90 -3.73 -10.76
N LEU A 15 1.30 -2.46 -10.93
CA LEU A 15 1.26 -1.47 -9.86
C LEU A 15 -0.17 -1.20 -9.40
N ILE A 16 -1.17 -1.07 -10.30
CA ILE A 16 -2.56 -0.82 -9.89
C ILE A 16 -3.12 -2.01 -9.11
N LEU A 17 -2.96 -3.23 -9.62
CA LEU A 17 -3.52 -4.42 -8.99
C LEU A 17 -2.83 -4.74 -7.67
N GLY A 18 -1.50 -4.70 -7.65
CA GLY A 18 -0.71 -4.83 -6.43
C GLY A 18 -1.11 -3.77 -5.41
N PHE A 19 -1.15 -2.49 -5.82
CA PHE A 19 -1.55 -1.37 -4.97
C PHE A 19 -2.94 -1.58 -4.36
N THR A 20 -3.90 -1.95 -5.19
CA THR A 20 -5.28 -2.15 -4.76
C THR A 20 -5.39 -3.30 -3.77
N LEU A 21 -4.77 -4.44 -4.07
CA LEU A 21 -4.83 -5.62 -3.21
C LEU A 21 -4.22 -5.37 -1.83
N HIS A 22 -3.02 -4.77 -1.76
CA HIS A 22 -2.41 -4.52 -0.45
C HIS A 22 -3.23 -3.52 0.37
N ASN A 23 -3.75 -2.44 -0.25
CA ASN A 23 -4.56 -1.45 0.46
C ASN A 23 -5.89 -2.02 0.96
N ILE A 24 -6.52 -2.94 0.21
CA ILE A 24 -7.73 -3.63 0.69
C ILE A 24 -7.40 -4.44 1.95
N THR A 25 -6.29 -5.17 1.95
CA THR A 25 -5.89 -5.97 3.13
C THR A 25 -5.52 -5.10 4.33
N GLU A 26 -4.88 -3.95 4.11
CA GLU A 26 -4.56 -2.98 5.16
C GLU A 26 -5.83 -2.27 5.70
N GLY A 27 -6.78 -1.97 4.81
CA GLY A 27 -8.04 -1.31 5.16
C GLY A 27 -8.86 -2.07 6.20
N VAL A 28 -8.81 -3.41 6.18
CA VAL A 28 -9.44 -4.25 7.22
C VAL A 28 -8.76 -4.04 8.57
N GLY A 29 -7.43 -3.98 8.59
CA GLY A 29 -6.64 -3.72 9.79
C GLY A 29 -6.88 -2.33 10.39
N ILE A 30 -7.11 -1.32 9.54
CA ILE A 30 -7.44 0.05 9.95
C ILE A 30 -8.88 0.11 10.48
N ALA A 31 -9.83 -0.55 9.83
CA ALA A 31 -11.24 -0.50 10.21
C ALA A 31 -11.57 -1.32 11.48
N ALA A 32 -10.87 -2.43 11.71
CA ALA A 32 -11.19 -3.34 12.82
C ALA A 32 -11.10 -2.70 14.22
N PRO A 33 -10.09 -1.87 14.56
CA PRO A 33 -10.06 -1.14 15.83
C PRO A 33 -11.17 -0.10 15.97
N VAL A 34 -11.51 0.60 14.89
CA VAL A 34 -12.53 1.67 14.89
C VAL A 34 -13.92 1.12 15.24
N LEU A 35 -14.18 -0.14 14.91
CA LEU A 35 -15.43 -0.84 15.21
C LEU A 35 -15.56 -1.30 16.68
N LYS A 36 -14.49 -1.24 17.50
CA LYS A 36 -14.50 -1.78 18.87
C LYS A 36 -15.17 -0.87 19.91
N GLU A 37 -15.30 0.43 19.66
CA GLU A 37 -15.87 1.37 20.64
C GLU A 37 -17.39 1.54 20.48
N LYS A 38 -17.83 2.11 19.35
CA LYS A 38 -19.24 2.32 18.97
C LYS A 38 -19.35 2.25 17.46
N ARG A 39 -20.50 1.79 16.93
CA ARG A 39 -20.75 1.76 15.47
C ARG A 39 -20.54 3.18 14.90
N PRO A 40 -19.48 3.42 14.12
CA PRO A 40 -19.22 4.73 13.54
C PRO A 40 -20.32 5.07 12.54
N HIS A 41 -20.63 6.36 12.41
CA HIS A 41 -21.52 6.84 11.36
C HIS A 41 -20.93 6.50 9.97
N PHE A 42 -21.78 6.19 8.98
CA PHE A 42 -21.32 5.84 7.63
C PHE A 42 -20.40 6.92 7.01
N ALA A 43 -20.64 8.19 7.34
CA ALA A 43 -19.78 9.30 6.93
C ALA A 43 -18.32 9.16 7.38
N HIS A 44 -18.07 8.52 8.53
CA HIS A 44 -16.70 8.26 9.01
C HIS A 44 -15.98 7.27 8.09
N PHE A 45 -16.67 6.21 7.66
CA PHE A 45 -16.12 5.25 6.69
C PHE A 45 -15.87 5.90 5.33
N ALA A 46 -16.81 6.73 4.86
CA ALA A 46 -16.61 7.50 3.62
C ALA A 46 -15.39 8.43 3.73
N ALA A 47 -15.20 9.10 4.87
CA ALA A 47 -14.04 9.95 5.12
C ALA A 47 -12.73 9.15 5.12
N LEU A 48 -12.68 7.99 5.78
CA LEU A 48 -11.52 7.11 5.78
C LEU A 48 -11.21 6.57 4.37
N ALA A 49 -12.24 6.17 3.61
CA ALA A 49 -12.09 5.71 2.24
C ALA A 49 -11.56 6.84 1.32
N LEU A 50 -12.06 8.07 1.48
CA LEU A 50 -11.57 9.23 0.76
C LEU A 50 -10.13 9.59 1.15
N LEU A 51 -9.79 9.48 2.44
CA LEU A 51 -8.44 9.74 2.92
C LEU A 51 -7.44 8.72 2.36
N GLY A 52 -7.80 7.44 2.32
CA GLY A 52 -6.96 6.37 1.77
C GLY A 52 -6.87 6.38 0.24
N GLY A 53 -7.99 6.58 -0.45
CA GLY A 53 -8.09 6.44 -1.91
C GLY A 53 -8.03 7.74 -2.71
N GLY A 54 -8.53 8.85 -2.16
CA GLY A 54 -8.62 10.14 -2.85
C GLY A 54 -7.27 10.65 -3.37
N PRO A 55 -6.21 10.69 -2.54
CA PRO A 55 -4.87 11.07 -3.00
C PRO A 55 -4.33 10.17 -4.12
N ALA A 56 -4.65 8.87 -4.11
CA ALA A 56 -4.21 7.93 -5.14
C ALA A 56 -4.88 8.19 -6.51
N ILE A 57 -6.15 8.59 -6.51
CA ILE A 57 -6.88 9.02 -7.72
C ILE A 57 -6.20 10.26 -8.31
N LEU A 58 -5.97 11.29 -7.48
CA LEU A 58 -5.31 12.52 -7.89
C LEU A 58 -3.89 12.25 -8.44
N GLY A 59 -3.10 11.45 -7.73
CA GLY A 59 -1.77 11.05 -8.17
C GLY A 59 -1.79 10.27 -9.48
N THR A 60 -2.82 9.45 -9.72
CA THR A 60 -2.98 8.71 -10.98
C THR A 60 -3.24 9.63 -12.15
N TRP A 61 -4.11 10.63 -12.00
CA TRP A 61 -4.35 11.65 -13.03
C TRP A 61 -3.10 12.50 -13.28
N VAL A 62 -2.49 13.04 -12.23
CA VAL A 62 -1.28 13.86 -12.37
C VAL A 62 -0.16 13.07 -13.07
N GLY A 63 0.09 11.83 -12.65
CA GLY A 63 1.10 10.99 -13.29
C GLY A 63 0.71 10.50 -14.68
N GLY A 64 -0.58 10.31 -14.96
CA GLY A 64 -1.08 9.83 -16.25
C GLY A 64 -1.09 10.90 -17.35
N PHE A 65 -1.27 12.17 -16.96
CA PHE A 65 -1.24 13.30 -17.89
C PHE A 65 0.13 13.99 -17.98
N ALA A 66 1.13 13.54 -17.21
CA ALA A 66 2.51 14.02 -17.29
C ALA A 66 3.31 13.25 -18.34
N TYR A 67 3.19 13.64 -19.61
CA TYR A 67 3.89 13.02 -20.75
C TYR A 67 5.37 13.46 -20.85
N SER A 68 6.17 13.17 -19.83
CA SER A 68 7.61 13.47 -19.82
C SER A 68 8.38 12.38 -19.10
N ASN A 69 9.38 11.80 -19.75
CA ASN A 69 10.22 10.74 -19.17
C ASN A 69 10.86 11.15 -17.84
N LEU A 70 11.28 12.42 -17.72
CA LEU A 70 11.83 12.96 -16.48
C LEU A 70 10.77 12.98 -15.36
N LEU A 71 9.57 13.49 -15.65
CA LEU A 71 8.49 13.55 -14.65
C LEU A 71 8.01 12.16 -14.25
N SER A 72 7.90 11.24 -15.21
CA SER A 72 7.54 9.85 -14.92
C SER A 72 8.57 9.17 -14.04
N ALA A 73 9.87 9.36 -14.31
CA ALA A 73 10.94 8.84 -13.47
C ALA A 73 10.90 9.43 -12.05
N VAL A 74 10.69 10.75 -11.93
CA VAL A 74 10.55 11.43 -10.63
C VAL A 74 9.34 10.89 -9.86
N PHE A 75 8.17 10.76 -10.49
CA PHE A 75 6.97 10.23 -9.83
C PHE A 75 7.11 8.77 -9.41
N LEU A 76 7.75 7.93 -10.24
CA LEU A 76 8.07 6.56 -9.86
C LEU A 76 9.05 6.52 -8.68
N ALA A 77 10.09 7.35 -8.69
CA ALA A 77 11.06 7.45 -7.59
C ALA A 77 10.41 7.94 -6.28
N VAL A 78 9.51 8.93 -6.35
CA VAL A 78 8.72 9.39 -5.21
C VAL A 78 7.84 8.25 -4.68
N GLY A 79 7.19 7.48 -5.57
CA GLY A 79 6.39 6.32 -5.19
C GLY A 79 7.20 5.25 -4.44
N VAL A 80 8.39 4.90 -4.96
CA VAL A 80 9.32 3.98 -4.27
C VAL A 80 9.75 4.53 -2.91
N GLY A 81 10.08 5.82 -2.85
CA GLY A 81 10.44 6.50 -1.58
C GLY A 81 9.32 6.46 -0.55
N ALA A 82 8.07 6.65 -0.96
CA ALA A 82 6.91 6.53 -0.08
C ALA A 82 6.74 5.10 0.46
N ILE A 83 6.92 4.07 -0.39
CA ILE A 83 6.88 2.67 0.06
C ILE A 83 7.98 2.40 1.10
N LEU A 84 9.20 2.87 0.85
CA LEU A 84 10.30 2.72 1.81
C LEU A 84 10.00 3.39 3.16
N GLN A 85 9.38 4.56 3.14
CA GLN A 85 8.94 5.25 4.36
C GLN A 85 7.92 4.42 5.14
N VAL A 86 6.93 3.82 4.45
CA VAL A 86 5.92 2.97 5.10
C VAL A 86 6.57 1.73 5.72
N VAL A 87 7.47 1.06 4.99
CA VAL A 87 8.21 -0.11 5.52
C VAL A 87 9.00 0.27 6.78
N TYR A 88 9.65 1.44 6.77
CA TYR A 88 10.38 1.94 7.94
C TYR A 88 9.46 2.19 9.14
N GLU A 89 8.31 2.86 8.93
CA GLU A 89 7.38 3.16 10.02
C GLU A 89 6.73 1.88 10.58
N VAL A 90 6.34 0.94 9.72
CA VAL A 90 5.82 -0.37 10.14
C VAL A 90 6.87 -1.16 10.91
N GLY A 91 8.12 -1.19 10.44
CA GLY A 91 9.23 -1.83 11.17
C GLY A 91 9.44 -1.22 12.55
N ARG A 92 9.40 0.11 12.65
CA ARG A 92 9.51 0.83 13.92
C ARG A 92 8.34 0.57 14.85
N LEU A 93 7.12 0.46 14.31
CA LEU A 93 5.92 0.10 15.08
C LEU A 93 6.05 -1.31 15.67
N LEU A 94 6.48 -2.29 14.86
CA LEU A 94 6.72 -3.66 15.32
C LEU A 94 7.76 -3.71 16.45
N LEU A 95 8.87 -2.96 16.32
CA LEU A 95 9.89 -2.87 17.37
C LEU A 95 9.34 -2.27 18.68
N ARG A 96 8.49 -1.23 18.59
CA ARG A 96 7.84 -0.62 19.77
C ARG A 96 6.85 -1.58 20.43
N ASP A 97 6.05 -2.30 19.65
CA ASP A 97 5.08 -3.26 20.17
C ASP A 97 5.77 -4.46 20.82
N SER A 98 6.88 -4.93 20.26
CA SER A 98 7.73 -5.95 20.87
C SER A 98 8.33 -5.53 22.20
N ALA A 99 8.84 -4.29 22.29
CA ALA A 99 9.33 -3.75 23.55
C ALA A 99 8.23 -3.66 24.62
N ARG A 100 7.00 -3.28 24.22
CA ARG A 100 5.85 -3.15 25.13
C ARG A 100 5.30 -4.50 25.60
N SER A 101 5.24 -5.48 24.71
CA SER A 101 4.67 -6.81 24.97
C SER A 101 5.69 -7.81 25.50
N LYS A 102 6.98 -7.45 25.59
CA LYS A 102 8.12 -8.34 25.90
C LYS A 102 8.22 -9.56 24.97
N THR A 103 7.69 -9.45 23.76
CA THR A 103 7.80 -10.49 22.74
C THR A 103 8.86 -10.12 21.70
N PRO A 104 9.59 -11.08 21.10
CA PRO A 104 10.53 -10.78 20.04
C PRO A 104 9.85 -10.14 18.81
N ALA A 105 10.48 -9.12 18.21
CA ALA A 105 9.99 -8.49 16.97
C ALA A 105 9.92 -9.45 15.79
N LEU A 106 10.82 -10.43 15.77
CA LEU A 106 10.83 -11.54 14.82
C LEU A 106 10.12 -12.75 15.42
N SER A 107 8.86 -12.60 15.81
CA SER A 107 8.01 -13.73 16.19
C SER A 107 7.67 -14.58 14.96
N GLY A 108 7.40 -15.87 15.17
CA GLY A 108 6.99 -16.76 14.07
C GLY A 108 5.74 -16.26 13.33
N THR A 109 4.83 -15.59 14.03
CA THR A 109 3.63 -14.96 13.45
C THR A 109 3.97 -13.77 12.55
N ASN A 110 4.87 -12.88 12.99
CA ASN A 110 5.30 -11.74 12.18
C ASN A 110 6.05 -12.21 10.94
N LEU A 111 6.94 -13.20 11.09
CA LEU A 111 7.67 -13.78 9.98
C LEU A 111 6.73 -14.48 8.99
N GLY A 112 5.76 -15.25 9.51
CA GLY A 112 4.74 -15.91 8.70
C GLY A 112 3.84 -14.94 7.94
N GLY A 113 3.46 -13.82 8.57
CA GLY A 113 2.71 -12.75 7.91
C GLY A 113 3.53 -12.08 6.80
N LEU A 114 4.81 -11.78 7.06
CA LEU A 114 5.72 -11.22 6.06
C LEU A 114 5.91 -12.15 4.86
N THR A 115 6.21 -13.43 5.10
CA THR A 115 6.43 -14.41 4.03
C THR A 115 5.17 -14.66 3.22
N ALA A 116 4.01 -14.76 3.88
CA ALA A 116 2.72 -14.87 3.20
C ALA A 116 2.43 -13.64 2.34
N GLY A 117 2.68 -12.43 2.86
CA GLY A 117 2.53 -11.18 2.11
C GLY A 117 3.41 -11.13 0.86
N ILE A 118 4.69 -11.48 0.98
CA ILE A 118 5.62 -11.57 -0.16
C ILE A 118 5.14 -12.61 -1.17
N ALA A 119 4.70 -13.79 -0.71
CA ALA A 119 4.20 -14.83 -1.59
C ALA A 119 2.96 -14.39 -2.37
N ILE A 120 1.98 -13.75 -1.70
CA ILE A 120 0.79 -13.20 -2.36
C ILE A 120 1.19 -12.16 -3.40
N MET A 121 2.05 -11.20 -3.03
CA MET A 121 2.54 -10.16 -3.94
C MET A 121 3.21 -10.77 -5.19
N TYR A 122 4.05 -11.79 -5.00
CA TYR A 122 4.76 -12.44 -6.10
C TYR A 122 3.82 -13.23 -7.02
N VAL A 123 2.86 -13.97 -6.45
CA VAL A 123 1.85 -14.69 -7.23
C VAL A 123 0.99 -13.72 -8.02
N THR A 124 0.56 -12.60 -7.41
CA THR A 124 -0.14 -11.54 -8.13
C THR A 124 0.71 -10.97 -9.26
N ALA A 125 2.01 -10.74 -9.04
CA ALA A 125 2.91 -10.27 -10.10
C ALA A 125 2.93 -11.22 -11.30
N LEU A 126 3.07 -12.53 -11.04
CA LEU A 126 3.07 -13.55 -12.08
C LEU A 126 1.75 -13.56 -12.87
N LEU A 127 0.62 -13.53 -12.18
CA LEU A 127 -0.71 -13.54 -12.82
C LEU A 127 -0.97 -12.31 -13.70
N VAL A 128 -0.36 -11.17 -13.38
CA VAL A 128 -0.53 -9.91 -14.13
C VAL A 128 0.49 -9.77 -15.27
N SER A 129 1.63 -10.46 -15.17
CA SER A 129 2.67 -10.46 -16.21
C SER A 129 2.36 -11.32 -17.43
N VAL A 130 1.27 -12.10 -17.40
CA VAL A 130 0.78 -12.97 -18.48
C VAL A 130 -0.27 -12.22 -19.31
#